data_AF-A0A6G8IMM8-F1
#
_entry.id   AF-A0A6G8IMM8-F1
#
_cell.length_a   1.000
_cell.length_b   1.000
_cell.length_c   1.000
_cell.angle_alpha   90.00
_cell.angle_beta   90.00
_cell.angle_gamma   90.00
#
_symmetry.space_group_name_H-M   'P 1'
#
loop_
_entity.id
_entity.type
_entity.pdbx_description
1 polymer ?
#
loop_
_entity_poly.entity_id
_entity_poly.type
_entity_poly.pdbx_seq_one_letter_code
_entity_poly.pdbx_strand_id
1 'polypeptide(L)'
;MPAIGSLTFSFDEGFDSGVALLLVKAPTEAVSGAYGRCYVQAAPDSPHVVCRFSGATNEEEAISRGTVIAQEALDMLSVLGRGDLVTRDAQDEHIAWWCSSGRNCVSLVSTATFTLKAGPIEITVRDADGNVVPPVRVAPTHHLAFRFYRLAQASDDLYDAYRNMYLAFESLLSSRYPKGRGQEINWLRASMASAATDLDLASLVPATATDPVQHFLHTVYEGARLPLFHAKDGRAYFAPAEGQSDRLAVEAALIMLTQVVLRMADKWHAARRLSSWVNLKLIEDQNRTLFDGSQFYYVDDPSVDLKKEPDHASLAGGVAFPAIFMDNFAGQTRHNLVGQVDTALLASRGRLQAVFLGRDGYPLIGFNPDTSIDMTGFHQLNVRLFIRGRNGGQPRYLFPR
;
A
#
# COMPACT_ATOMS: atom_id res chain seq x y z
N MET A 1 1.14 -17.18 27.32
CA MET A 1 2.12 -16.27 26.71
C MET A 1 1.49 -15.69 25.47
N PRO A 2 1.69 -14.41 25.16
CA PRO A 2 1.32 -13.83 23.87
C PRO A 2 1.82 -14.69 22.71
N ALA A 3 1.04 -14.74 21.63
CA ALA A 3 1.42 -15.43 20.40
C ALA A 3 0.81 -14.77 19.17
N ILE A 4 1.59 -14.69 18.09
CA ILE A 4 1.15 -14.33 16.75
C ILE A 4 1.41 -15.55 15.86
N GLY A 5 0.36 -16.32 15.62
CA GLY A 5 0.46 -17.64 15.00
C GLY A 5 1.24 -18.62 15.87
N SER A 6 2.28 -19.22 15.30
CA SER A 6 3.23 -20.10 15.97
C SER A 6 4.31 -19.35 16.78
N LEU A 7 4.41 -18.03 16.60
CA LEU A 7 5.48 -17.21 17.19
C LEU A 7 5.06 -16.72 18.57
N THR A 8 5.64 -17.30 19.63
CA THR A 8 5.38 -16.95 21.03
C THR A 8 6.46 -16.03 21.59
N PHE A 9 6.07 -15.16 22.54
CA PHE A 9 7.00 -14.26 23.22
C PHE A 9 6.54 -13.89 24.62
N SER A 10 7.48 -13.38 25.44
CA SER A 10 7.22 -12.80 26.76
C SER A 10 7.59 -11.33 26.79
N PHE A 11 6.85 -10.55 27.59
CA PHE A 11 7.18 -9.15 27.89
C PHE A 11 8.35 -9.02 28.88
N ASP A 12 8.66 -10.08 29.63
CA ASP A 12 9.68 -10.08 30.69
C ASP A 12 11.13 -10.13 30.16
N GLU A 13 11.31 -10.34 28.85
CA GLU A 13 12.64 -10.46 28.20
C GLU A 13 13.28 -9.10 27.87
N GLY A 14 12.76 -8.01 28.44
CA GLY A 14 13.25 -6.65 28.18
C GLY A 14 12.74 -6.05 26.86
N PHE A 15 11.78 -6.71 26.20
CA PHE A 15 11.12 -6.24 24.98
C PHE A 15 9.62 -6.07 25.24
N ASP A 16 9.21 -4.86 25.60
CA ASP A 16 7.80 -4.51 25.90
C ASP A 16 7.00 -4.07 24.66
N SER A 17 7.67 -3.95 23.52
CA SER A 17 7.13 -3.40 22.27
C SER A 17 7.49 -4.30 21.09
N GLY A 18 6.77 -4.16 19.99
CA GLY A 18 7.12 -4.87 18.78
C GLY A 18 6.13 -4.73 17.65
N VAL A 19 6.51 -5.32 16.52
CA VAL A 19 5.70 -5.40 15.31
C VAL A 19 5.72 -6.82 14.76
N ALA A 20 4.61 -7.24 14.16
CA ALA A 20 4.57 -8.37 13.25
C ALA A 20 4.18 -7.84 11.88
N LEU A 21 5.08 -8.02 10.92
CA LEU A 21 4.93 -7.53 9.55
C LEU A 21 4.73 -8.72 8.63
N LEU A 22 3.76 -8.61 7.72
CA LEU A 22 3.54 -9.65 6.72
C LEU A 22 4.76 -9.80 5.82
N LEU A 23 5.11 -11.04 5.49
CA LEU A 23 6.13 -11.38 4.53
C LEU A 23 5.51 -11.61 3.16
N VAL A 24 6.24 -11.26 2.09
CA VAL A 24 5.90 -11.67 0.72
C VAL A 24 5.85 -13.20 0.62
N LYS A 25 6.74 -13.88 1.34
CA LYS A 25 6.80 -15.34 1.46
C LYS A 25 7.36 -15.72 2.83
N ALA A 26 6.75 -16.72 3.47
CA ALA A 26 7.30 -17.32 4.69
C ALA A 26 8.69 -17.94 4.42
N PRO A 27 9.59 -17.95 5.42
CA PRO A 27 10.90 -18.57 5.27
C PRO A 27 10.78 -20.09 5.07
N THR A 28 11.78 -20.72 4.46
CA THR A 28 11.83 -22.20 4.35
C THR A 28 12.21 -22.88 5.66
N GLU A 29 12.97 -22.19 6.52
CA GLU A 29 13.40 -22.65 7.84
C GLU A 29 13.11 -21.58 8.89
N ALA A 30 12.98 -21.97 10.15
CA ALA A 30 12.77 -21.00 11.21
C ALA A 30 14.04 -20.14 11.41
N VAL A 31 13.86 -18.83 11.46
CA VAL A 31 14.94 -17.87 11.74
C VAL A 31 14.63 -17.15 13.04
N SER A 32 15.62 -17.06 13.91
CA SER A 32 15.54 -16.21 15.10
C SER A 32 16.90 -15.70 15.53
N GLY A 33 16.94 -14.52 16.16
CA GLY A 33 18.18 -13.98 16.69
C GLY A 33 18.04 -12.55 17.18
N ALA A 34 19.00 -12.15 18.02
CA ALA A 34 19.18 -10.77 18.42
C ALA A 34 19.99 -10.02 17.35
N TYR A 35 19.50 -8.83 16.98
CA TYR A 35 20.16 -7.92 16.04
C TYR A 35 20.18 -6.52 16.67
N GLY A 36 21.32 -6.12 17.20
CA GLY A 36 21.44 -4.85 17.92
C GLY A 36 20.48 -4.77 19.12
N ARG A 37 19.43 -3.94 19.00
CA ARG A 37 18.46 -3.66 20.07
C ARG A 37 17.12 -4.39 19.90
N CYS A 38 17.06 -5.37 19.00
CA CYS A 38 15.84 -6.13 18.77
C CYS A 38 16.08 -7.64 18.77
N TYR A 39 14.98 -8.37 18.88
CA TYR A 39 14.92 -9.80 18.67
C TYR A 39 13.94 -10.10 17.54
N VAL A 40 14.41 -10.76 16.49
CA VAL A 40 13.60 -11.09 15.31
C VAL A 40 13.33 -12.58 15.26
N GLN A 41 12.11 -12.94 14.84
CA GLN A 41 11.66 -14.31 14.62
C GLN A 41 10.80 -14.39 13.35
N ALA A 42 11.00 -15.42 12.54
CA ALA A 42 10.07 -15.83 11.49
C ALA A 42 10.11 -17.36 11.37
N ALA A 43 8.99 -17.96 10.98
CA ALA A 43 8.86 -19.41 10.89
C ALA A 43 8.11 -19.83 9.61
N PRO A 44 8.34 -21.05 9.07
CA PRO A 44 7.72 -21.48 7.81
C PRO A 44 6.19 -21.58 7.86
N ASP A 45 5.62 -21.74 9.05
CA ASP A 45 4.19 -21.82 9.31
C ASP A 45 3.55 -20.47 9.69
N SER A 46 4.33 -19.39 9.68
CA SER A 46 3.86 -18.04 9.94
C SER A 46 4.07 -17.12 8.72
N PRO A 47 3.06 -16.36 8.30
CA PRO A 47 3.22 -15.37 7.25
C PRO A 47 3.92 -14.09 7.75
N HIS A 48 4.29 -14.01 9.03
CA HIS A 48 4.86 -12.81 9.63
C HIS A 48 6.34 -12.97 9.97
N VAL A 49 7.05 -11.85 9.91
CA VAL A 49 8.24 -11.62 10.72
C VAL A 49 7.84 -10.82 11.96
N VAL A 50 8.20 -11.34 13.14
CA VAL A 50 7.99 -10.71 14.44
C VAL A 50 9.31 -10.05 14.85
N CYS A 51 9.27 -8.74 15.08
CA CYS A 51 10.39 -7.95 15.57
C CYS A 51 10.04 -7.32 16.91
N ARG A 52 10.74 -7.74 17.96
CA ARG A 52 10.54 -7.30 19.35
C ARG A 52 11.61 -6.29 19.74
N PHE A 53 11.23 -5.19 20.37
CA PHE A 53 12.10 -4.12 20.82
C PHE A 53 11.50 -3.45 22.08
N SER A 54 12.07 -2.34 22.53
CA SER A 54 11.58 -1.67 23.74
C SER A 54 11.31 -0.17 23.60
N GLY A 55 10.40 0.31 24.44
CA GLY A 55 10.19 1.73 24.72
C GLY A 55 9.31 2.49 23.73
N ALA A 56 8.44 1.82 22.96
CA ALA A 56 7.33 2.51 22.29
C ALA A 56 6.19 2.76 23.29
N THR A 57 5.55 3.92 23.21
CA THR A 57 4.49 4.32 24.15
C THR A 57 3.11 4.37 23.51
N ASN A 58 3.04 4.28 22.18
CA ASN A 58 1.84 4.33 21.37
C ASN A 58 2.02 3.54 20.05
N GLU A 59 0.90 3.34 19.33
CA GLU A 59 0.87 2.62 18.04
C GLU A 59 1.84 3.20 17.00
N GLU A 60 1.84 4.52 16.84
CA GLU A 60 2.63 5.23 15.82
C GLU A 60 4.14 5.07 16.06
N GLU A 61 4.58 5.19 17.31
CA GLU A 61 5.96 4.91 17.71
C GLU A 61 6.32 3.44 17.51
N ALA A 62 5.41 2.51 17.83
CA ALA A 62 5.65 1.09 17.68
C ALA A 62 5.85 0.72 16.20
N ILE A 63 4.98 1.19 15.31
CA ILE A 63 5.09 0.89 13.88
C ILE A 63 6.27 1.60 13.22
N SER A 64 6.49 2.89 13.49
CA SER A 64 7.56 3.67 12.86
C SER A 64 8.94 3.14 13.24
N ARG A 65 9.20 2.92 14.53
CA ARG A 65 10.48 2.36 15.01
C ARG A 65 10.60 0.89 14.68
N GLY A 66 9.53 0.12 14.88
CA GLY A 66 9.53 -1.32 14.64
C GLY A 66 9.80 -1.67 13.18
N THR A 67 9.27 -0.89 12.24
CA THR A 67 9.52 -1.11 10.81
C THR A 67 10.99 -0.89 10.46
N VAL A 68 11.60 0.20 10.90
CA VAL A 68 13.02 0.50 10.65
C VAL A 68 13.91 -0.60 11.22
N ILE A 69 13.72 -0.95 12.49
CA ILE A 69 14.49 -1.99 13.17
C ILE A 69 14.29 -3.37 12.52
N ALA A 70 13.08 -3.67 12.06
CA ALA A 70 12.81 -4.91 11.35
C ALA A 70 13.58 -4.97 10.01
N GLN A 71 13.63 -3.87 9.24
CA GLN A 71 14.42 -3.83 8.00
C GLN A 71 15.90 -4.04 8.29
N GLU A 72 16.49 -3.34 9.27
CA GLU A 72 17.89 -3.52 9.65
C GLU A 72 18.22 -4.99 9.99
N ALA A 73 17.31 -5.67 10.69
CA ALA A 73 17.48 -7.08 11.03
C ALA A 73 17.30 -8.02 9.82
N LEU A 74 16.39 -7.70 8.90
CA LEU A 74 16.21 -8.43 7.65
C LEU A 74 17.43 -8.29 6.73
N ASP A 75 18.03 -7.10 6.68
CA ASP A 75 19.28 -6.86 5.96
C ASP A 75 20.40 -7.75 6.52
N MET A 76 20.55 -7.80 7.85
CA MET A 76 21.53 -8.66 8.49
C MET A 76 21.25 -10.15 8.26
N LEU A 77 19.97 -10.58 8.28
CA LEU A 77 19.59 -11.96 7.97
C LEU A 77 20.01 -12.34 6.55
N SER A 78 19.79 -11.46 5.56
CA SER A 78 20.15 -11.71 4.17
C SER A 78 21.67 -11.73 3.97
N VAL A 79 22.39 -10.71 4.47
CA VAL A 79 23.86 -10.61 4.34
C VAL A 79 24.59 -11.77 5.03
N LEU A 80 24.05 -12.27 6.14
CA LEU A 80 24.60 -13.43 6.85
C LEU A 80 24.18 -14.78 6.24
N GLY A 81 23.41 -14.78 5.15
CA GLY A 81 22.94 -16.00 4.48
C GLY A 81 21.94 -16.82 5.31
N ARG A 82 21.23 -16.18 6.25
CA ARG A 82 20.27 -16.82 7.15
C ARG A 82 18.84 -16.77 6.61
N GLY A 83 18.54 -15.88 5.67
CA GLY A 83 17.27 -15.84 4.96
C GLY A 83 17.05 -14.54 4.18
N ASP A 84 16.53 -14.68 2.96
CA ASP A 84 16.15 -13.55 2.12
C ASP A 84 14.65 -13.28 2.27
N LEU A 85 14.31 -12.41 3.22
CA LEU A 85 12.94 -12.12 3.60
C LEU A 85 12.59 -10.67 3.30
N VAL A 86 11.37 -10.46 2.80
CA VAL A 86 10.87 -9.15 2.39
C VAL A 86 9.47 -8.95 2.94
N THR A 87 9.22 -7.79 3.55
CA THR A 87 7.90 -7.44 4.08
C THR A 87 6.95 -6.98 2.99
N ARG A 88 5.65 -7.25 3.15
CA ARG A 88 4.55 -6.83 2.28
C ARG A 88 3.67 -5.84 3.03
N ASP A 89 3.39 -4.70 2.41
CA ASP A 89 2.39 -3.72 2.88
C ASP A 89 2.51 -3.33 4.37
N ALA A 90 3.74 -3.25 4.91
CA ALA A 90 3.99 -3.04 6.35
C ALA A 90 3.29 -1.82 6.97
N GLN A 91 2.98 -0.79 6.17
CA GLN A 91 2.28 0.42 6.62
C GLN A 91 0.75 0.30 6.64
N ASP A 92 0.22 -0.72 5.96
CA ASP A 92 -1.21 -0.89 5.67
C ASP A 92 -1.78 -2.17 6.31
N GLU A 93 -0.94 -3.16 6.58
CA GLU A 93 -1.27 -4.46 7.17
C GLU A 93 -0.18 -4.86 8.18
N HIS A 94 -0.48 -4.80 9.46
CA HIS A 94 0.47 -5.18 10.52
C HIS A 94 -0.22 -5.44 11.86
N ILE A 95 0.54 -6.07 12.75
CA ILE A 95 0.22 -6.11 14.17
C ILE A 95 1.32 -5.31 14.89
N ALA A 96 0.94 -4.40 15.78
CA ALA A 96 1.88 -3.66 16.61
C ALA A 96 1.50 -3.79 18.08
N TRP A 97 2.48 -3.82 18.98
CA TRP A 97 2.22 -3.75 20.40
C TRP A 97 3.22 -2.87 21.13
N TRP A 98 2.78 -2.33 22.25
CA TRP A 98 3.53 -1.38 23.07
C TRP A 98 3.02 -1.42 24.51
N CYS A 99 3.78 -0.80 25.41
CA CYS A 99 3.36 -0.57 26.79
C CYS A 99 3.00 0.90 26.97
N SER A 100 1.73 1.16 27.33
CA SER A 100 1.25 2.52 27.65
C SER A 100 0.80 2.58 29.10
N SER A 101 1.48 3.39 29.91
CA SER A 101 1.15 3.56 31.34
C SER A 101 1.06 2.24 32.12
N GLY A 102 1.96 1.29 31.85
CA GLY A 102 1.99 -0.03 32.49
C GLY A 102 0.98 -1.04 31.93
N ARG A 103 0.21 -0.68 30.89
CA ARG A 103 -0.69 -1.57 30.18
C ARG A 103 -0.11 -1.98 28.84
N ASN A 104 0.05 -3.27 28.62
CA ASN A 104 0.35 -3.83 27.31
C ASN A 104 -0.86 -3.67 26.37
N CYS A 105 -0.66 -2.99 25.25
CA CYS A 105 -1.66 -2.76 24.21
C CYS A 105 -1.22 -3.48 22.94
N VAL A 106 -2.16 -4.06 22.20
CA VAL A 106 -1.95 -4.59 20.85
C VAL A 106 -2.89 -3.90 19.87
N SER A 107 -2.40 -3.59 18.67
CA SER A 107 -3.19 -3.07 17.57
C SER A 107 -3.11 -4.02 16.38
N LEU A 108 -4.27 -4.34 15.83
CA LEU A 108 -4.41 -5.02 14.54
C LEU A 108 -4.81 -3.99 13.50
N VAL A 109 -3.96 -3.82 12.50
CA VAL A 109 -4.15 -2.86 11.41
C VAL A 109 -4.35 -3.61 10.10
N SER A 110 -5.44 -3.30 9.41
CA SER A 110 -5.75 -3.87 8.09
C SER A 110 -6.40 -2.86 7.16
N THR A 111 -6.45 -3.17 5.86
CA THR A 111 -6.99 -2.33 4.79
C THR A 111 -8.04 -3.05 3.95
N ALA A 112 -9.29 -2.59 4.01
CA ALA A 112 -10.34 -3.01 3.09
C ALA A 112 -10.26 -2.24 1.77
N THR A 113 -9.98 -2.94 0.66
CA THR A 113 -9.92 -2.33 -0.68
C THR A 113 -11.17 -2.62 -1.50
N PHE A 114 -11.95 -1.59 -1.78
CA PHE A 114 -13.13 -1.63 -2.64
C PHE A 114 -12.76 -1.31 -4.09
N THR A 115 -12.74 -2.32 -4.94
CA THR A 115 -12.45 -2.13 -6.37
C THR A 115 -13.73 -1.93 -7.16
N LEU A 116 -13.87 -0.76 -7.78
CA LEU A 116 -15.01 -0.37 -8.59
C LEU A 116 -14.60 -0.32 -10.05
N LYS A 117 -15.41 -0.93 -10.92
CA LYS A 117 -15.18 -0.94 -12.35
C LYS A 117 -16.46 -0.57 -13.08
N ALA A 118 -16.50 0.63 -13.64
CA ALA A 118 -17.50 0.95 -14.64
C ALA A 118 -17.10 0.32 -15.99
N GLY A 119 -18.08 -0.17 -16.75
CA GLY A 119 -17.87 -0.61 -18.12
C GLY A 119 -17.43 0.55 -19.02
N PRO A 120 -16.89 0.27 -20.21
CA PRO A 120 -16.63 1.32 -21.19
C PRO A 120 -17.93 2.03 -21.56
N ILE A 121 -17.85 3.35 -21.80
CA ILE A 121 -18.96 4.11 -22.35
C ILE A 121 -19.02 3.81 -23.86
N GLU A 122 -20.18 3.34 -24.33
CA GLU A 122 -20.44 3.17 -25.76
C GLU A 122 -21.06 4.45 -26.32
N ILE A 123 -20.39 5.06 -27.30
CA ILE A 123 -20.87 6.27 -27.99
C ILE A 123 -21.25 5.87 -29.41
N THR A 124 -22.51 6.13 -29.77
CA THR A 124 -22.99 5.99 -31.15
C THR A 124 -22.93 7.35 -31.84
N VAL A 125 -22.09 7.50 -32.84
CA VAL A 125 -22.05 8.70 -33.69
C VAL A 125 -23.03 8.50 -34.85
N ARG A 126 -23.87 9.51 -35.13
CA ARG A 126 -24.75 9.52 -36.30
C ARG A 126 -24.37 10.67 -37.23
N ASP A 127 -24.46 10.44 -38.53
CA ASP A 127 -24.30 11.48 -39.55
C ASP A 127 -25.56 12.37 -39.65
N ALA A 128 -25.54 13.35 -40.55
CA ALA A 128 -26.66 14.27 -40.77
C ALA A 128 -27.95 13.57 -41.25
N ASP A 129 -27.81 12.39 -41.86
CA ASP A 129 -28.92 11.56 -42.34
C ASP A 129 -29.40 10.55 -41.29
N GLY A 130 -28.79 10.55 -40.10
CA GLY A 130 -29.13 9.68 -38.98
C GLY A 130 -28.48 8.30 -39.02
N ASN A 131 -27.59 8.01 -39.99
CA ASN A 131 -26.89 6.74 -40.09
C ASN A 131 -25.77 6.64 -39.07
N VAL A 132 -25.57 5.44 -38.51
CA VAL A 132 -24.46 5.19 -37.57
C VAL A 132 -23.14 5.25 -38.33
N VAL A 133 -22.23 6.11 -37.87
CA VAL A 133 -20.87 6.21 -38.38
C VAL A 133 -20.00 5.16 -37.67
N PRO A 134 -19.45 4.16 -38.39
CA PRO A 134 -18.60 3.16 -37.77
C PRO A 134 -17.31 3.79 -37.21
N PRO A 135 -16.83 3.36 -36.03
CA PRO A 135 -15.59 3.88 -35.49
C PRO A 135 -14.39 3.50 -36.38
N VAL A 136 -13.48 4.45 -36.59
CA VAL A 136 -12.20 4.18 -37.26
C VAL A 136 -11.38 3.25 -36.38
N ARG A 137 -11.10 2.04 -36.87
CA ARG A 137 -10.26 1.07 -36.16
C ARG A 137 -8.79 1.44 -36.35
N VAL A 138 -8.19 2.05 -35.34
CA VAL A 138 -6.73 2.20 -35.27
C VAL A 138 -6.16 1.00 -34.51
N ALA A 139 -5.36 0.19 -35.19
CA ALA A 139 -4.71 -0.95 -34.56
C ALA A 139 -3.52 -0.45 -33.72
N PRO A 140 -3.43 -0.81 -32.43
CA PRO A 140 -2.30 -0.42 -31.59
C PRO A 140 -1.01 -1.09 -32.09
N THR A 141 0.09 -0.35 -32.10
CA THR A 141 1.41 -0.89 -32.42
C THR A 141 2.14 -1.25 -31.13
N HIS A 142 2.67 -2.46 -31.03
CA HIS A 142 3.43 -2.89 -29.86
C HIS A 142 4.80 -2.17 -29.76
N HIS A 143 5.22 -1.84 -28.54
CA HIS A 143 6.56 -1.35 -28.21
C HIS A 143 7.11 -2.08 -26.98
N LEU A 144 8.42 -2.36 -26.92
CA LEU A 144 9.04 -3.11 -25.81
C LEU A 144 8.79 -2.46 -24.44
N ALA A 145 8.72 -1.13 -24.39
CA ALA A 145 8.42 -0.36 -23.18
C ALA A 145 7.12 -0.79 -22.48
N PHE A 146 6.14 -1.32 -23.21
CA PHE A 146 4.88 -1.80 -22.64
C PHE A 146 5.08 -3.00 -21.70
N ARG A 147 6.19 -3.73 -21.84
CA ARG A 147 6.60 -4.76 -20.87
C ARG A 147 6.88 -4.13 -19.51
N PHE A 148 7.64 -3.04 -19.46
CA PHE A 148 7.96 -2.35 -18.21
C PHE A 148 6.73 -1.69 -17.61
N TYR A 149 5.87 -1.08 -18.45
CA TYR A 149 4.57 -0.58 -17.97
C TYR A 149 3.76 -1.70 -17.29
N ARG A 150 3.64 -2.88 -17.94
CA ARG A 150 2.93 -4.03 -17.35
C ARG A 150 3.55 -4.48 -16.03
N LEU A 151 4.88 -4.55 -15.93
CA LEU A 151 5.57 -4.91 -14.68
C LEU A 151 5.30 -3.90 -13.58
N ALA A 152 5.34 -2.60 -13.89
CA ALA A 152 4.97 -1.55 -12.94
C ALA A 152 3.53 -1.69 -12.43
N GLN A 153 2.59 -2.08 -13.29
CA GLN A 153 1.20 -2.31 -12.87
C GLN A 153 1.02 -3.56 -12.00
N ALA A 154 1.89 -4.56 -12.17
CA ALA A 154 1.84 -5.83 -11.46
C ALA A 154 2.62 -5.82 -10.13
N SER A 155 3.56 -4.89 -9.96
CA SER A 155 4.36 -4.80 -8.74
C SER A 155 3.50 -4.32 -7.57
N ASP A 156 3.68 -4.94 -6.41
CA ASP A 156 3.08 -4.51 -5.13
C ASP A 156 3.97 -3.50 -4.40
N ASP A 157 5.27 -3.47 -4.74
CA ASP A 157 6.25 -2.55 -4.18
C ASP A 157 6.25 -1.22 -4.95
N LEU A 158 6.19 -0.11 -4.20
CA LEU A 158 6.14 1.22 -4.78
C LEU A 158 7.42 1.56 -5.56
N TYR A 159 8.57 1.18 -5.02
CA TYR A 159 9.87 1.56 -5.57
C TYR A 159 10.19 0.77 -6.85
N ASP A 160 9.87 -0.53 -6.89
CA ASP A 160 9.95 -1.36 -8.08
C ASP A 160 8.92 -0.95 -9.15
N ALA A 161 7.70 -0.59 -8.75
CA ALA A 161 6.73 0.00 -9.68
C ALA A 161 7.25 1.28 -10.32
N TYR A 162 7.87 2.17 -9.53
CA TYR A 162 8.53 3.37 -10.03
C TYR A 162 9.67 3.06 -10.99
N ARG A 163 10.59 2.16 -10.63
CA ARG A 163 11.72 1.75 -11.48
C ARG A 163 11.25 1.24 -12.83
N ASN A 164 10.28 0.32 -12.83
CA ASN A 164 9.69 -0.21 -14.06
C ASN A 164 8.99 0.89 -14.88
N MET A 165 8.25 1.80 -14.24
CA MET A 165 7.60 2.89 -14.97
C MET A 165 8.63 3.88 -15.57
N TYR A 166 9.75 4.13 -14.90
CA TYR A 166 10.86 4.93 -15.43
C TYR A 166 11.52 4.28 -16.64
N LEU A 167 11.72 2.97 -16.63
CA LEU A 167 12.21 2.23 -17.79
C LEU A 167 11.22 2.28 -18.97
N ALA A 168 9.91 2.22 -18.70
CA ALA A 168 8.89 2.38 -19.73
C ALA A 168 8.99 3.77 -20.39
N PHE A 169 9.05 4.81 -19.55
CA PHE A 169 9.21 6.20 -19.97
C PHE A 169 10.48 6.42 -20.78
N GLU A 170 11.64 6.02 -20.25
CA GLU A 170 12.93 6.23 -20.90
C GLU A 170 13.01 5.48 -22.24
N SER A 171 12.47 4.26 -22.30
CA SER A 171 12.44 3.47 -23.53
C SER A 171 11.54 4.08 -24.61
N LEU A 172 10.37 4.62 -24.24
CA LEU A 172 9.50 5.33 -25.19
C LEU A 172 10.14 6.64 -25.66
N LEU A 173 10.69 7.42 -24.73
CA LEU A 173 11.28 8.72 -25.05
C LEU A 173 12.51 8.56 -25.94
N SER A 174 13.38 7.59 -25.64
CA SER A 174 14.61 7.35 -26.40
C SER A 174 14.37 6.75 -27.80
N SER A 175 13.27 6.01 -28.01
CA SER A 175 12.92 5.52 -29.35
C SER A 175 12.50 6.65 -30.29
N ARG A 176 11.91 7.72 -29.74
CA ARG A 176 11.52 8.93 -30.49
C ARG A 176 12.63 9.98 -30.57
N TYR A 177 13.36 10.18 -29.47
CA TYR A 177 14.43 11.17 -29.33
C TYR A 177 15.71 10.47 -28.85
N PRO A 178 16.51 9.88 -29.76
CA PRO A 178 17.69 9.10 -29.39
C PRO A 178 18.73 9.91 -28.60
N LYS A 179 19.31 9.30 -27.57
CA LYS A 179 20.39 9.92 -26.79
C LYS A 179 21.69 9.94 -27.59
N GLY A 180 22.20 11.15 -27.84
CA GLY A 180 23.52 11.37 -28.42
C GLY A 180 24.65 11.39 -27.38
N ARG A 181 25.76 12.04 -27.71
CA ARG A 181 26.87 12.29 -26.77
C ARG A 181 26.50 13.44 -25.83
N GLY A 182 26.66 13.26 -24.52
CA GLY A 182 26.42 14.32 -23.53
C GLY A 182 25.89 13.80 -22.20
N GLN A 183 25.63 14.73 -21.27
CA GLN A 183 25.01 14.39 -19.99
C GLN A 183 23.56 13.95 -20.19
N GLU A 184 23.14 12.94 -19.43
CA GLU A 184 21.79 12.39 -19.49
C GLU A 184 20.70 13.44 -19.24
N ILE A 185 20.90 14.30 -18.23
CA ILE A 185 19.93 15.34 -17.88
C ILE A 185 19.70 16.34 -19.02
N ASN A 186 20.74 16.65 -19.80
CA ASN A 186 20.60 17.57 -20.94
C ASN A 186 19.78 16.93 -22.06
N TRP A 187 20.01 15.65 -22.33
CA TRP A 187 19.19 14.89 -23.29
C TRP A 187 17.73 14.78 -22.82
N LEU A 188 17.51 14.45 -21.56
CA LEU A 188 16.17 14.30 -20.99
C LEU A 188 15.39 15.62 -21.08
N ARG A 189 16.03 16.73 -20.67
CA ARG A 189 15.44 18.07 -20.76
C ARG A 189 15.06 18.46 -22.19
N ALA A 190 15.96 18.26 -23.15
CA ALA A 190 15.71 18.57 -24.55
C ALA A 190 14.58 17.69 -25.14
N SER A 191 14.60 16.39 -24.85
CA SER A 191 13.59 15.44 -25.35
C SER A 191 12.21 15.73 -24.78
N MET A 192 12.13 16.07 -23.49
CA MET A 192 10.88 16.48 -22.86
C MET A 192 10.36 17.81 -23.41
N ALA A 193 11.24 18.77 -23.68
CA ALA A 193 10.85 20.02 -24.33
C ALA A 193 10.29 19.77 -25.76
N SER A 194 10.91 18.87 -26.53
CA SER A 194 10.39 18.48 -27.85
C SER A 194 9.05 17.75 -27.77
N ALA A 195 8.83 16.95 -26.72
CA ALA A 195 7.59 16.21 -26.52
C ALA A 195 6.47 17.04 -25.84
N ALA A 196 6.77 18.24 -25.32
CA ALA A 196 5.91 18.96 -24.39
C ALA A 196 4.50 19.24 -24.94
N THR A 197 4.42 19.73 -26.18
CA THR A 197 3.15 20.06 -26.84
C THR A 197 2.38 18.80 -27.23
N ASP A 198 3.05 17.80 -27.79
CA ASP A 198 2.43 16.56 -28.25
C ASP A 198 1.82 15.75 -27.09
N LEU A 199 2.50 15.77 -25.95
CA LEU A 199 2.05 15.13 -24.72
C LEU A 199 1.23 16.06 -23.81
N ASP A 200 0.96 17.30 -24.21
CA ASP A 200 0.22 18.31 -23.44
C ASP A 200 0.68 18.40 -21.96
N LEU A 201 1.99 18.49 -21.73
CA LEU A 201 2.55 18.40 -20.36
C LEU A 201 2.01 19.48 -19.41
N ALA A 202 1.57 20.63 -19.94
CA ALA A 202 0.97 21.69 -19.16
C ALA A 202 -0.28 21.25 -18.37
N SER A 203 -1.06 20.29 -18.88
CA SER A 203 -2.23 19.77 -18.18
C SER A 203 -1.93 18.70 -17.11
N LEU A 204 -0.66 18.31 -16.96
CA LEU A 204 -0.21 17.32 -15.95
C LEU A 204 0.48 17.96 -14.75
N VAL A 205 0.71 19.26 -14.77
CA VAL A 205 1.41 19.99 -13.71
C VAL A 205 0.45 20.93 -12.99
N PRO A 206 0.73 21.33 -11.73
CA PRO A 206 -0.07 22.34 -11.05
C PRO A 206 -0.18 23.62 -11.87
N ALA A 207 -1.32 24.30 -11.82
CA ALA A 207 -1.53 25.56 -12.55
C ALA A 207 -0.53 26.67 -12.16
N THR A 208 0.14 26.52 -11.02
CA THR A 208 1.21 27.41 -10.54
C THR A 208 2.57 27.13 -11.18
N ALA A 209 2.76 26.00 -11.86
CA ALA A 209 4.01 25.67 -12.53
C ALA A 209 4.12 26.43 -13.86
N THR A 210 5.13 27.29 -13.97
CA THR A 210 5.38 28.12 -15.16
C THR A 210 6.11 27.36 -16.27
N ASP A 211 6.86 26.32 -15.93
CA ASP A 211 7.58 25.45 -16.86
C ASP A 211 7.24 23.97 -16.56
N PRO A 212 6.33 23.35 -17.33
CA PRO A 212 5.94 21.96 -17.13
C PRO A 212 7.10 20.96 -17.26
N VAL A 213 8.11 21.26 -18.09
CA VAL A 213 9.27 20.40 -18.28
C VAL A 213 10.17 20.45 -17.05
N GLN A 214 10.43 21.64 -16.51
CA GLN A 214 11.18 21.78 -15.26
C GLN A 214 10.46 21.11 -14.09
N HIS A 215 9.15 21.29 -13.99
CA HIS A 215 8.36 20.65 -12.94
C HIS A 215 8.44 19.12 -13.05
N PHE A 216 8.33 18.56 -14.25
CA PHE A 216 8.52 17.12 -14.46
C PHE A 216 9.92 16.65 -14.02
N LEU A 217 10.97 17.37 -14.43
CA LEU A 217 12.35 17.01 -14.07
C LEU A 217 12.57 17.09 -12.55
N HIS A 218 12.05 18.11 -11.90
CA HIS A 218 12.15 18.25 -10.45
C HIS A 218 11.44 17.09 -9.74
N THR A 219 10.19 16.78 -10.11
CA THR A 219 9.39 15.75 -9.47
C THR A 219 9.91 14.34 -9.76
N VAL A 220 10.15 14.01 -11.03
CA VAL A 220 10.50 12.66 -11.45
C VAL A 220 12.00 12.41 -11.38
N TYR A 221 12.83 13.30 -11.90
CA TYR A 221 14.26 13.05 -12.01
C TYR A 221 14.99 13.37 -10.70
N GLU A 222 14.86 14.60 -10.20
CA GLU A 222 15.58 15.06 -9.00
C GLU A 222 14.96 14.47 -7.73
N GLY A 223 13.63 14.53 -7.61
CA GLY A 223 12.88 14.16 -6.42
C GLY A 223 12.68 12.67 -6.22
N ALA A 224 12.88 11.82 -7.24
CA ALA A 224 12.69 10.38 -7.13
C ALA A 224 13.81 9.56 -7.79
N ARG A 225 14.11 9.77 -9.08
CA ARG A 225 15.11 8.95 -9.79
C ARG A 225 16.50 9.06 -9.16
N LEU A 226 17.02 10.27 -8.94
CA LEU A 226 18.36 10.44 -8.35
C LEU A 226 18.49 9.75 -6.99
N PRO A 227 17.62 10.00 -5.98
CA PRO A 227 17.75 9.35 -4.68
C PRO A 227 17.45 7.83 -4.70
N LEU A 228 16.67 7.32 -5.67
CA LEU A 228 16.39 5.87 -5.78
C LEU A 228 17.47 5.06 -6.51
N PHE A 229 18.24 5.70 -7.37
CA PHE A 229 19.24 5.04 -8.22
C PHE A 229 20.68 5.33 -7.77
N HIS A 230 20.87 6.18 -6.75
CA HIS A 230 22.18 6.52 -6.21
C HIS A 230 22.17 6.56 -4.68
N ALA A 231 22.78 5.55 -4.05
CA ALA A 231 23.00 5.50 -2.60
C ALA A 231 24.48 5.78 -2.28
N LYS A 232 24.85 7.07 -2.23
CA LYS A 232 26.21 7.49 -1.80
C LYS A 232 26.12 8.07 -0.40
N ASP A 233 26.98 7.61 0.49
CA ASP A 233 27.09 8.15 1.85
C ASP A 233 27.26 9.68 1.83
N GLY A 234 26.55 10.36 2.72
CA GLY A 234 26.54 11.82 2.81
C GLY A 234 25.67 12.53 1.77
N ARG A 235 24.87 11.81 0.98
CA ARG A 235 23.82 12.37 0.11
C ARG A 235 22.47 11.79 0.48
N ALA A 236 21.41 12.55 0.21
CA ALA A 236 20.05 12.02 0.32
C ALA A 236 19.84 10.87 -0.68
N TYR A 237 19.35 9.74 -0.19
CA TYR A 237 18.92 8.59 -0.98
C TYR A 237 17.64 8.04 -0.35
N PHE A 238 16.85 7.30 -1.13
CA PHE A 238 15.61 6.70 -0.64
C PHE A 238 15.83 5.21 -0.46
N ALA A 239 16.04 4.80 0.79
CA ALA A 239 15.94 3.40 1.16
C ALA A 239 14.46 2.99 1.25
N PRO A 240 14.10 1.77 0.81
CA PRO A 240 12.77 1.25 1.03
C PRO A 240 12.41 1.26 2.53
N ALA A 241 11.19 1.68 2.85
CA ALA A 241 10.59 1.62 4.18
C ALA A 241 11.24 2.47 5.31
N GLU A 242 12.16 3.40 5.01
CA GLU A 242 12.78 4.28 6.02
C GLU A 242 12.04 5.60 6.28
N GLY A 243 11.25 6.13 5.31
CA GLY A 243 10.66 7.47 5.44
C GLY A 243 9.33 7.68 4.71
N GLN A 244 8.35 8.26 5.41
CA GLN A 244 7.05 8.61 4.83
C GLN A 244 7.16 9.71 3.77
N SER A 245 8.04 10.70 3.96
CA SER A 245 8.29 11.76 2.97
C SER A 245 8.80 11.20 1.64
N ASP A 246 9.71 10.23 1.71
CA ASP A 246 10.37 9.63 0.57
C ASP A 246 9.39 8.79 -0.22
N ARG A 247 8.56 8.00 0.49
CA ARG A 247 7.44 7.27 -0.10
C ARG A 247 6.49 8.21 -0.85
N LEU A 248 6.07 9.32 -0.23
CA LEU A 248 5.17 10.29 -0.86
C LEU A 248 5.80 10.95 -2.10
N ALA A 249 7.10 11.23 -2.07
CA ALA A 249 7.83 11.76 -3.22
C ALA A 249 7.86 10.77 -4.39
N VAL A 250 8.11 9.48 -4.12
CA VAL A 250 8.12 8.42 -5.14
C VAL A 250 6.71 8.17 -5.69
N GLU A 251 5.68 8.22 -4.84
CA GLU A 251 4.28 8.09 -5.26
C GLU A 251 3.85 9.23 -6.19
N ALA A 252 4.15 10.48 -5.82
CA ALA A 252 3.87 11.65 -6.66
C ALA A 252 4.59 11.56 -8.03
N ALA A 253 5.86 11.13 -8.02
CA ALA A 253 6.63 10.92 -9.23
C ALA A 253 6.06 9.79 -10.10
N LEU A 254 5.63 8.67 -9.50
CA LEU A 254 5.01 7.55 -10.21
C LEU A 254 3.66 7.92 -10.84
N ILE A 255 2.83 8.72 -10.16
CA ILE A 255 1.57 9.25 -10.72
C ILE A 255 1.85 10.02 -12.01
N MET A 256 2.74 11.01 -11.94
CA MET A 256 3.09 11.87 -13.07
C MET A 256 3.68 11.05 -14.23
N LEU A 257 4.60 10.15 -13.92
CA LEU A 257 5.26 9.29 -14.91
C LEU A 257 4.27 8.36 -15.60
N THR A 258 3.32 7.80 -14.85
CA THR A 258 2.25 6.95 -15.39
C THR A 258 1.39 7.74 -16.39
N GLN A 259 1.01 8.98 -16.05
CA GLN A 259 0.23 9.83 -16.96
C GLN A 259 1.00 10.15 -18.25
N VAL A 260 2.28 10.49 -18.14
CA VAL A 260 3.15 10.75 -19.30
C VAL A 260 3.29 9.51 -20.18
N VAL A 261 3.59 8.33 -19.61
CA VAL A 261 3.73 7.07 -20.36
C VAL A 261 2.45 6.70 -21.11
N LEU A 262 1.28 6.90 -20.50
CA LEU A 262 -0.01 6.65 -21.16
C LEU A 262 -0.24 7.58 -22.35
N ARG A 263 0.15 8.85 -22.24
CA ARG A 263 0.08 9.80 -23.37
C ARG A 263 1.05 9.43 -24.48
N MET A 264 2.27 9.01 -24.14
CA MET A 264 3.23 8.50 -25.12
C MET A 264 2.70 7.25 -25.84
N ALA A 265 2.12 6.30 -25.10
CA ALA A 265 1.54 5.08 -25.67
C ALA A 265 0.37 5.39 -26.62
N ASP A 266 -0.51 6.31 -26.24
CA ASP A 266 -1.62 6.76 -27.09
C ASP A 266 -1.12 7.49 -28.34
N LYS A 267 -0.34 8.57 -28.16
CA LYS A 267 0.09 9.45 -29.25
C LYS A 267 1.06 8.78 -30.23
N TRP A 268 2.00 7.97 -29.74
CA TRP A 268 3.09 7.45 -30.57
C TRP A 268 2.82 6.04 -31.10
N HIS A 269 1.89 5.31 -30.48
CA HIS A 269 1.65 3.91 -30.79
C HIS A 269 0.17 3.54 -30.93
N ALA A 270 -0.74 4.51 -30.85
CA ALA A 270 -2.19 4.29 -30.85
C ALA A 270 -2.64 3.26 -29.80
N ALA A 271 -1.87 3.09 -28.72
CA ALA A 271 -2.09 2.13 -27.66
C ALA A 271 -2.84 2.80 -26.51
N ARG A 272 -4.09 3.19 -26.77
CA ARG A 272 -4.95 3.84 -25.78
C ARG A 272 -5.48 2.85 -24.76
N ARG A 273 -5.34 3.17 -23.48
CA ARG A 273 -6.01 2.44 -22.39
C ARG A 273 -7.49 2.84 -22.35
N LEU A 274 -8.38 1.85 -22.38
CA LEU A 274 -9.79 2.07 -22.06
C LEU A 274 -9.92 2.37 -20.56
N SER A 275 -10.18 3.62 -20.23
CA SER A 275 -10.36 4.09 -18.87
C SER A 275 -11.82 3.99 -18.44
N SER A 276 -12.09 3.49 -17.24
CA SER A 276 -13.38 3.68 -16.57
C SER A 276 -13.37 4.99 -15.80
N TRP A 277 -14.49 5.70 -15.83
CA TRP A 277 -14.68 6.88 -14.99
C TRP A 277 -15.46 6.47 -13.73
N VAL A 278 -14.83 6.65 -12.57
CA VAL A 278 -15.43 6.50 -11.25
C VAL A 278 -14.97 7.70 -10.45
N ASN A 279 -15.91 8.49 -9.94
CA ASN A 279 -15.59 9.58 -9.02
C ASN A 279 -15.41 8.98 -7.61
N LEU A 280 -14.18 8.56 -7.29
CA LEU A 280 -13.86 7.96 -5.99
C LEU A 280 -14.16 8.92 -4.84
N LYS A 281 -13.97 10.23 -5.04
CA LYS A 281 -14.29 11.24 -4.02
C LYS A 281 -15.76 11.20 -3.61
N LEU A 282 -16.69 11.06 -4.57
CA LEU A 282 -18.11 10.95 -4.24
C LEU A 282 -18.41 9.73 -3.35
N ILE A 283 -17.67 8.65 -3.51
CA ILE A 283 -17.83 7.42 -2.75
C ILE A 283 -17.18 7.56 -1.37
N GLU A 284 -15.98 8.14 -1.34
CA GLU A 284 -15.24 8.48 -0.13
C GLU A 284 -16.03 9.43 0.78
N ASP A 285 -16.68 10.45 0.20
CA ASP A 285 -17.56 11.39 0.91
C ASP A 285 -18.77 10.67 1.56
N GLN A 286 -19.16 9.49 1.05
CA GLN A 286 -20.24 8.67 1.62
C GLN A 286 -19.78 7.68 2.70
N ASN A 287 -18.47 7.43 2.83
CA ASN A 287 -17.95 6.45 3.80
C ASN A 287 -18.41 6.74 5.23
N ARG A 288 -18.43 8.02 5.63
CA ARG A 288 -18.90 8.43 6.96
C ARG A 288 -20.32 7.97 7.23
N THR A 289 -21.24 8.21 6.30
CA THR A 289 -22.64 7.79 6.40
C THR A 289 -22.79 6.27 6.31
N LEU A 290 -21.99 5.63 5.47
CA LEU A 290 -22.01 4.17 5.32
C LEU A 290 -21.64 3.46 6.63
N PHE A 291 -20.64 3.98 7.34
CA PHE A 291 -20.09 3.35 8.53
C PHE A 291 -20.59 3.94 9.85
N ASP A 292 -21.45 4.96 9.81
CA ASP A 292 -22.06 5.51 11.02
C ASP A 292 -22.81 4.43 11.81
N GLY A 293 -22.61 4.42 13.13
CA GLY A 293 -23.17 3.43 14.05
C GLY A 293 -22.58 2.01 13.94
N SER A 294 -21.50 1.80 13.19
CA SER A 294 -20.89 0.46 13.07
C SER A 294 -20.19 0.01 14.35
N GLN A 295 -20.04 -1.30 14.49
CA GLN A 295 -19.31 -1.96 15.57
C GLN A 295 -18.31 -2.94 14.99
N PHE A 296 -17.18 -3.11 15.67
CA PHE A 296 -16.29 -4.23 15.45
C PHE A 296 -16.75 -5.43 16.27
N TYR A 297 -16.42 -6.63 15.80
CA TYR A 297 -16.75 -7.90 16.44
C TYR A 297 -15.50 -8.76 16.50
N TYR A 298 -15.09 -9.12 17.71
CA TYR A 298 -14.02 -10.09 17.96
C TYR A 298 -14.56 -11.51 17.80
N VAL A 299 -13.98 -12.28 16.87
CA VAL A 299 -14.41 -13.66 16.60
C VAL A 299 -13.25 -14.63 16.77
N ASP A 300 -13.47 -15.67 17.59
CA ASP A 300 -12.50 -16.71 17.96
C ASP A 300 -12.83 -18.08 17.36
N ASP A 301 -13.88 -18.17 16.54
CA ASP A 301 -14.30 -19.41 15.90
C ASP A 301 -13.34 -19.76 14.74
N PRO A 302 -12.59 -20.86 14.84
CA PRO A 302 -11.62 -21.26 13.82
C PRO A 302 -12.27 -21.77 12.52
N SER A 303 -13.59 -21.98 12.51
CA SER A 303 -14.34 -22.41 11.32
C SER A 303 -14.73 -21.26 10.39
N VAL A 304 -14.56 -20.01 10.83
CA VAL A 304 -14.85 -18.81 10.02
C VAL A 304 -13.95 -18.79 8.78
N ASP A 305 -14.60 -18.72 7.62
CA ASP A 305 -13.94 -18.62 6.32
C ASP A 305 -14.38 -17.32 5.63
N LEU A 306 -13.52 -16.30 5.67
CA LEU A 306 -13.77 -14.99 5.06
C LEU A 306 -13.84 -15.03 3.53
N LYS A 307 -13.51 -16.16 2.90
CA LYS A 307 -13.72 -16.33 1.45
C LYS A 307 -15.17 -16.66 1.12
N LYS A 308 -15.96 -17.08 2.12
CA LYS A 308 -17.41 -17.22 2.01
C LYS A 308 -18.06 -15.88 2.33
N GLU A 309 -19.31 -15.72 1.91
CA GLU A 309 -20.08 -14.53 2.28
C GLU A 309 -20.08 -14.37 3.80
N PRO A 310 -19.75 -13.17 4.32
CA PRO A 310 -19.87 -12.89 5.74
C PRO A 310 -21.29 -13.23 6.19
N ASP A 311 -21.43 -14.18 7.12
CA ASP A 311 -22.73 -14.61 7.60
C ASP A 311 -23.08 -13.95 8.94
N HIS A 312 -24.38 -13.84 9.20
CA HIS A 312 -24.91 -13.31 10.45
C HIS A 312 -24.51 -14.14 11.68
N ALA A 313 -24.30 -15.45 11.49
CA ALA A 313 -23.95 -16.36 12.56
C ALA A 313 -22.58 -16.02 13.17
N SER A 314 -21.61 -15.66 12.32
CA SER A 314 -20.26 -15.24 12.73
C SER A 314 -20.29 -13.99 13.62
N LEU A 315 -21.21 -13.06 13.37
CA LEU A 315 -21.40 -11.86 14.21
C LEU A 315 -22.07 -12.17 15.54
N ALA A 316 -23.10 -13.02 15.53
CA ALA A 316 -23.90 -13.32 16.72
C ALA A 316 -23.07 -13.97 17.85
N GLY A 317 -22.02 -14.72 17.49
CA GLY A 317 -21.08 -15.30 18.46
C GLY A 317 -19.96 -14.36 18.90
N GLY A 318 -19.75 -13.23 18.23
CA GLY A 318 -18.64 -12.31 18.47
C GLY A 318 -18.83 -11.38 19.67
N VAL A 319 -17.73 -10.85 20.20
CA VAL A 319 -17.77 -9.78 21.20
C VAL A 319 -17.74 -8.43 20.49
N ALA A 320 -18.85 -7.69 20.57
CA ALA A 320 -18.99 -6.40 19.91
C ALA A 320 -18.32 -5.26 20.69
N PHE A 321 -17.72 -4.30 19.98
CA PHE A 321 -17.19 -3.07 20.53
C PHE A 321 -17.32 -1.91 19.53
N PRO A 322 -17.41 -0.64 19.98
CA PRO A 322 -17.68 0.49 19.10
C PRO A 322 -16.61 0.67 18.01
N ALA A 323 -17.05 1.00 16.79
CA ALA A 323 -16.18 1.48 15.71
C ALA A 323 -16.41 2.98 15.51
N ILE A 324 -15.34 3.74 15.36
CA ILE A 324 -15.37 5.19 15.14
C ILE A 324 -14.73 5.48 13.78
N PHE A 325 -15.48 6.14 12.91
CA PHE A 325 -14.99 6.58 11.61
C PHE A 325 -14.13 7.85 11.72
N MET A 326 -12.95 7.81 11.09
CA MET A 326 -11.98 8.91 11.05
C MET A 326 -11.58 9.22 9.60
N ASP A 327 -11.53 10.50 9.24
CA ASP A 327 -11.15 10.94 7.89
C ASP A 327 -9.64 11.04 7.70
N ASN A 328 -8.89 11.10 8.81
CA ASN A 328 -7.46 11.39 8.78
C ASN A 328 -6.67 10.38 9.62
N PHE A 329 -5.43 10.13 9.17
CA PHE A 329 -4.42 9.36 9.89
C PHE A 329 -3.05 9.93 9.55
N ALA A 330 -2.19 10.15 10.57
CA ALA A 330 -0.84 10.71 10.39
C ALA A 330 -0.79 11.99 9.52
N GLY A 331 -1.76 12.89 9.70
CA GLY A 331 -1.83 14.16 8.96
C GLY A 331 -2.29 14.05 7.49
N GLN A 332 -2.71 12.87 7.05
CA GLN A 332 -3.19 12.63 5.68
C GLN A 332 -4.67 12.27 5.69
N THR A 333 -5.40 12.65 4.63
CA THR A 333 -6.76 12.18 4.40
C THR A 333 -6.71 10.69 4.05
N ARG A 334 -7.01 9.86 5.04
CA ARG A 334 -6.91 8.40 4.97
C ARG A 334 -8.04 7.83 5.81
N HIS A 335 -9.15 7.53 5.13
CA HIS A 335 -10.37 7.05 5.77
C HIS A 335 -10.12 5.74 6.51
N ASN A 336 -10.48 5.70 7.79
CA ASN A 336 -10.27 4.54 8.63
C ASN A 336 -11.35 4.42 9.72
N LEU A 337 -11.53 3.21 10.22
CA LEU A 337 -12.32 2.94 11.41
C LEU A 337 -11.40 2.49 12.53
N VAL A 338 -11.63 3.02 13.73
CA VAL A 338 -10.90 2.62 14.94
C VAL A 338 -11.84 2.06 15.98
N GLY A 339 -11.41 1.01 16.66
CA GLY A 339 -12.13 0.41 17.78
C GLY A 339 -11.17 -0.04 18.85
N GLN A 340 -11.66 -0.02 20.08
CA GLN A 340 -10.87 -0.43 21.24
C GLN A 340 -11.75 -1.29 22.16
N VAL A 341 -11.17 -2.38 22.67
CA VAL A 341 -11.81 -3.25 23.66
C VAL A 341 -10.82 -3.66 24.73
N ASP A 342 -11.27 -3.69 25.99
CA ASP A 342 -10.49 -4.23 27.09
C ASP A 342 -10.46 -5.76 26.98
N THR A 343 -9.26 -6.35 27.02
CA THR A 343 -9.10 -7.80 26.85
C THR A 343 -9.73 -8.59 28.01
N ALA A 344 -10.02 -7.95 29.15
CA ALA A 344 -10.81 -8.56 30.22
C ALA A 344 -12.21 -8.99 29.74
N LEU A 345 -12.81 -8.25 28.78
CA LEU A 345 -14.08 -8.62 28.15
C LEU A 345 -13.94 -9.81 27.20
N LEU A 346 -12.71 -10.15 26.81
CA LEU A 346 -12.36 -11.25 25.93
C LEU A 346 -11.81 -12.46 26.71
N ALA A 347 -11.73 -12.40 28.04
CA ALA A 347 -11.05 -13.41 28.85
C ALA A 347 -11.66 -14.82 28.76
N SER A 348 -12.95 -14.93 28.42
CA SER A 348 -13.65 -16.21 28.16
C SER A 348 -13.56 -16.69 26.72
N ARG A 349 -12.88 -15.93 25.85
CA ARG A 349 -12.78 -16.18 24.42
C ARG A 349 -11.45 -16.86 24.10
N GLY A 350 -11.44 -17.60 22.98
CA GLY A 350 -10.23 -18.19 22.41
C GLY A 350 -9.36 -17.16 21.69
N ARG A 351 -8.42 -17.67 20.89
CA ARG A 351 -7.53 -16.85 20.05
C ARG A 351 -8.34 -16.11 18.99
N LEU A 352 -7.97 -14.87 18.70
CA LEU A 352 -8.58 -14.09 17.62
C LEU A 352 -8.35 -14.79 16.29
N GLN A 353 -9.44 -15.09 15.58
CA GLN A 353 -9.43 -15.69 14.25
C GLN A 353 -9.80 -14.66 13.18
N ALA A 354 -10.80 -13.82 13.47
CA ALA A 354 -11.29 -12.81 12.55
C ALA A 354 -11.86 -11.60 13.30
N VAL A 355 -11.85 -10.46 12.62
CA VAL A 355 -12.58 -9.27 13.02
C VAL A 355 -13.60 -8.95 11.94
N PHE A 356 -14.84 -8.72 12.36
CA PHE A 356 -15.87 -8.17 11.50
C PHE A 356 -16.20 -6.74 11.88
N LEU A 357 -16.49 -5.92 10.88
CA LEU A 357 -17.22 -4.67 11.02
C LEU A 357 -18.67 -4.95 10.63
N GLY A 358 -19.62 -4.58 11.49
CA GLY A 358 -21.05 -4.77 11.23
C GLY A 358 -21.90 -3.62 11.75
N ARG A 359 -23.15 -3.58 11.29
CA ARG A 359 -24.16 -2.61 11.73
C ARG A 359 -25.53 -3.30 11.79
N ASP A 360 -26.28 -3.08 12.87
CA ASP A 360 -27.60 -3.67 13.09
C ASP A 360 -27.62 -5.20 12.93
N GLY A 361 -26.52 -5.86 13.32
CA GLY A 361 -26.33 -7.30 13.19
C GLY A 361 -25.97 -7.79 11.78
N TYR A 362 -25.81 -6.91 10.79
CA TYR A 362 -25.36 -7.24 9.43
C TYR A 362 -23.85 -7.05 9.28
N PRO A 363 -23.12 -8.00 8.68
CA PRO A 363 -21.70 -7.83 8.41
C PRO A 363 -21.49 -6.91 7.21
N LEU A 364 -20.59 -5.95 7.36
CA LEU A 364 -20.18 -5.01 6.30
C LEU A 364 -18.82 -5.39 5.73
N ILE A 365 -17.84 -5.67 6.59
CA ILE A 365 -16.47 -6.03 6.23
C ILE A 365 -15.99 -7.11 7.18
N GLY A 366 -15.26 -8.11 6.68
CA GLY A 366 -14.53 -9.07 7.51
C GLY A 366 -13.08 -9.13 7.09
N PHE A 367 -12.17 -9.23 8.06
CA PHE A 367 -10.74 -9.43 7.81
C PHE A 367 -10.15 -10.33 8.90
N ASN A 368 -9.08 -11.05 8.58
CA ASN A 368 -8.34 -11.87 9.52
C ASN A 368 -6.89 -11.38 9.61
N PRO A 369 -6.17 -11.68 10.70
CA PRO A 369 -4.79 -11.25 10.86
C PRO A 369 -3.79 -12.06 10.02
N ASP A 370 -4.21 -12.77 8.97
CA ASP A 370 -3.48 -13.86 8.29
C ASP A 370 -2.97 -15.00 9.22
N THR A 371 -3.24 -14.90 10.52
CA THR A 371 -2.85 -15.86 11.56
C THR A 371 -3.70 -15.68 12.82
N SER A 372 -3.70 -16.65 13.74
CA SER A 372 -4.40 -16.52 15.02
C SER A 372 -3.59 -15.69 16.02
N ILE A 373 -4.25 -14.81 16.79
CA ILE A 373 -3.57 -14.02 17.84
C ILE A 373 -4.03 -14.47 19.22
N ASP A 374 -3.08 -14.81 20.09
CA ASP A 374 -3.32 -15.08 21.50
C ASP A 374 -3.22 -13.79 22.32
N MET A 375 -4.35 -13.37 22.89
CA MET A 375 -4.47 -12.10 23.62
C MET A 375 -3.90 -12.17 25.05
N THR A 376 -3.39 -13.32 25.49
CA THR A 376 -2.83 -13.50 26.83
C THR A 376 -1.73 -12.48 27.11
N GLY A 377 -1.88 -11.68 28.17
CA GLY A 377 -0.88 -10.70 28.61
C GLY A 377 -1.06 -9.30 27.99
N PHE A 378 -1.95 -9.14 27.01
CA PHE A 378 -2.44 -7.84 26.58
C PHE A 378 -3.60 -7.39 27.47
N HIS A 379 -3.69 -6.09 27.72
CA HIS A 379 -4.76 -5.45 28.50
C HIS A 379 -5.77 -4.72 27.60
N GLN A 380 -5.43 -4.50 26.34
CA GLN A 380 -6.23 -3.74 25.39
C GLN A 380 -5.95 -4.23 23.98
N LEU A 381 -7.02 -4.48 23.22
CA LEU A 381 -6.98 -4.69 21.78
C LEU A 381 -7.49 -3.43 21.10
N ASN A 382 -6.67 -2.88 20.22
CA ASN A 382 -7.01 -1.85 19.27
C ASN A 382 -7.19 -2.48 17.89
N VAL A 383 -8.17 -1.99 17.14
CA VAL A 383 -8.40 -2.39 15.77
C VAL A 383 -8.45 -1.14 14.91
N ARG A 384 -7.68 -1.14 13.82
CA ARG A 384 -7.73 -0.10 12.79
C ARG A 384 -7.99 -0.74 11.44
N LEU A 385 -9.06 -0.30 10.79
CA LEU A 385 -9.41 -0.74 9.44
C LEU A 385 -9.38 0.46 8.49
N PHE A 386 -8.40 0.52 7.61
CA PHE A 386 -8.35 1.50 6.53
C PHE A 386 -9.37 1.14 5.44
N ILE A 387 -10.01 2.15 4.87
CA ILE A 387 -10.95 2.02 3.76
C ILE A 387 -10.32 2.63 2.52
N ARG A 388 -10.10 1.80 1.50
CA ARG A 388 -9.46 2.21 0.25
C ARG A 388 -10.40 2.01 -0.93
N GLY A 389 -10.70 3.06 -1.66
CA GLY A 389 -11.38 2.98 -2.96
C GLY A 389 -10.36 2.78 -4.09
N ARG A 390 -10.65 1.89 -5.05
CA ARG A 390 -9.83 1.70 -6.25
C ARG A 390 -10.68 1.70 -7.50
N ASN A 391 -10.29 2.47 -8.50
CA ASN A 391 -10.88 2.37 -9.83
C ASN A 391 -10.17 1.27 -10.64
N GLY A 392 -10.83 0.13 -10.82
CA GLY A 392 -10.28 -1.07 -11.44
C GLY A 392 -9.95 -0.96 -12.93
N GLY A 393 -10.49 0.03 -13.65
CA GLY A 393 -10.10 0.29 -15.04
C GLY A 393 -8.91 1.26 -15.19
N GLN A 394 -8.48 1.88 -14.10
CA GLN A 394 -7.37 2.82 -14.10
C GLN A 394 -6.04 2.12 -13.77
N PRO A 395 -4.89 2.72 -14.13
CA PRO A 395 -3.60 2.25 -13.66
C PRO A 395 -3.55 2.26 -12.12
N ARG A 396 -2.88 1.25 -11.56
CA ARG A 396 -2.82 0.97 -10.12
C ARG A 396 -2.44 2.18 -9.27
N TYR A 397 -1.51 3.00 -9.75
CA TYR A 397 -0.90 4.09 -8.99
C TYR A 397 -1.42 5.48 -9.37
N LEU A 398 -2.47 5.62 -10.20
CA LEU A 398 -3.08 6.95 -10.45
C LEU A 398 -4.04 7.40 -9.36
N PHE A 399 -4.46 6.48 -8.49
CA PHE A 399 -5.30 6.77 -7.34
C PHE A 399 -4.50 6.28 -6.13
N PRO A 400 -3.86 7.21 -5.39
CA PRO A 400 -2.89 6.88 -4.34
C PRO A 400 -3.49 6.00 -3.23
N ARG A 401 -2.60 5.30 -2.54
CA ARG A 401 -2.91 4.24 -1.55
C ARG A 401 -3.25 4.76 -0.16
#